data_AF-A0ABD0UHQ9-F1
#
_entry.id   AF-A0ABD0UHQ9-F1
#
_cell.length_a   1.000
_cell.length_b   1.000
_cell.length_c   1.000
_cell.angle_alpha   90.00
_cell.angle_beta   90.00
_cell.angle_gamma   90.00
#
_symmetry.space_group_name_H-M   'P 1'
#
loop_
_entity.id
_entity.type
_entity.pdbx_description
1 polymer ?
#
loop_
_entity_poly.entity_id
_entity_poly.type
_entity_poly.pdbx_seq_one_letter_code
_entity_poly.pdbx_strand_id
1 'polypeptide(L)'
;MKMSKLEELMQAIELWLRIVKKQKPLVNPNLDPVLLVPGIAGSMLHAVDADGKYERVWVRILGAESEFRDKLWSRFDPATGKTISIDEKIEIVVPEDRYGLYSIDDLDPDMVRIE
;
A
#
# COMPACT_ATOMS: atom_id res chain seq x y z
N MET A 1 -14.21 -33.54 -27.18
CA MET A 1 -12.88 -34.15 -27.01
C MET A 1 -12.87 -34.79 -25.63
N LYS A 2 -12.81 -36.13 -25.53
CA LYS A 2 -12.79 -36.82 -24.22
C LYS A 2 -11.40 -36.65 -23.62
N MET A 3 -11.32 -36.07 -22.43
CA MET A 3 -10.08 -36.08 -21.66
C MET A 3 -9.70 -37.53 -21.36
N SER A 4 -8.41 -37.82 -21.43
CA SER A 4 -7.90 -39.13 -21.07
C SER A 4 -8.04 -39.33 -19.57
N LYS A 5 -8.21 -40.60 -19.13
CA LYS A 5 -8.27 -40.94 -17.71
C LYS A 5 -7.02 -40.48 -16.93
N LEU A 6 -5.90 -40.31 -17.61
CA LEU A 6 -4.66 -39.81 -17.03
C LEU A 6 -4.75 -38.30 -16.74
N GLU A 7 -5.34 -37.51 -17.64
CA GLU A 7 -5.52 -36.07 -17.44
C GLU A 7 -6.53 -35.77 -16.32
N GLU A 8 -7.62 -36.54 -16.24
CA GLU A 8 -8.58 -36.46 -15.15
C GLU A 8 -7.93 -36.79 -13.79
N LEU A 9 -7.08 -37.82 -13.76
CA LEU A 9 -6.31 -38.19 -12.57
C LEU A 9 -5.30 -37.09 -12.18
N MET A 10 -4.61 -36.50 -13.15
CA MET A 10 -3.65 -35.41 -12.90
C MET A 10 -4.34 -34.16 -12.35
N GLN A 11 -5.48 -33.76 -12.91
CA GLN A 11 -6.27 -32.64 -12.39
C GLN A 11 -6.78 -32.91 -10.97
N ALA A 12 -7.27 -34.12 -10.70
CA ALA A 12 -7.73 -34.50 -9.37
C ALA A 12 -6.59 -34.45 -8.34
N ILE A 13 -5.39 -34.92 -8.71
CA ILE A 13 -4.18 -34.84 -7.87
C ILE A 13 -3.78 -33.38 -7.66
N GLU A 14 -3.82 -32.52 -8.68
CA GLU A 14 -3.49 -31.10 -8.53
C GLU A 14 -4.47 -30.37 -7.61
N LEU A 15 -5.77 -30.63 -7.75
CA LEU A 15 -6.81 -30.08 -6.88
C LEU A 15 -6.60 -30.54 -5.43
N TRP A 16 -6.33 -31.83 -5.25
CA TRP A 16 -6.05 -32.43 -3.95
C TRP A 16 -4.78 -31.85 -3.34
N LEU A 17 -3.71 -31.65 -4.11
CA LEU A 17 -2.47 -31.01 -3.66
C LEU A 17 -2.70 -29.53 -3.28
N ARG A 18 -3.58 -28.80 -3.97
CA ARG A 18 -3.98 -27.43 -3.58
C ARG A 18 -4.76 -27.41 -2.27
N ILE A 19 -5.58 -28.43 -2.01
CA ILE A 19 -6.35 -28.57 -0.76
C ILE A 19 -5.45 -29.06 0.41
N VAL A 20 -4.54 -30.00 0.14
CA VAL A 20 -3.66 -30.64 1.13
C VAL A 20 -2.42 -29.82 1.46
N LYS A 21 -1.99 -28.93 0.56
CA LYS A 21 -1.20 -27.76 0.96
C LYS A 21 -2.11 -26.90 1.83
N LYS A 22 -2.27 -27.31 3.10
CA LYS A 22 -2.57 -26.40 4.20
C LYS A 22 -1.71 -25.20 3.94
N GLN A 23 -2.33 -24.06 3.60
CA GLN A 23 -1.60 -22.81 3.58
C GLN A 23 -0.98 -22.74 4.96
N LYS A 24 0.34 -22.91 5.06
CA LYS A 24 1.02 -22.68 6.34
C LYS A 24 0.53 -21.29 6.74
N PRO A 25 0.01 -21.14 7.97
CA PRO A 25 -0.44 -19.82 8.39
C PRO A 25 0.74 -18.88 8.10
N LEU A 26 0.48 -17.83 7.31
CA LEU A 26 1.50 -16.87 6.87
C LEU A 26 2.21 -16.23 8.08
N VAL A 27 1.59 -16.35 9.26
CA VAL A 27 2.02 -15.83 10.54
C VAL A 27 2.20 -16.98 11.54
N ASN A 28 3.33 -17.00 12.23
CA ASN A 28 3.59 -17.94 13.32
C ASN A 28 2.64 -17.65 14.51
N PRO A 29 1.79 -18.59 14.93
CA PRO A 29 0.80 -18.37 15.99
C PRO A 29 1.40 -18.20 17.38
N ASN A 30 2.70 -18.47 17.55
CA ASN A 30 3.42 -18.28 18.80
C ASN A 30 4.06 -16.89 18.94
N LEU A 31 3.86 -15.99 17.96
CA LEU A 31 4.35 -14.62 18.02
C LEU A 31 3.25 -13.69 18.54
N ASP A 32 3.64 -12.75 19.40
CA ASP A 32 2.75 -11.68 19.83
C ASP A 32 2.51 -10.68 18.69
N PRO A 33 1.28 -10.19 18.50
CA PRO A 33 1.01 -9.16 17.51
C PRO A 33 1.70 -7.84 17.90
N VAL A 34 2.24 -7.16 16.90
CA VAL A 34 2.94 -5.88 17.07
C VAL A 34 2.26 -4.81 16.22
N LEU A 35 2.10 -3.62 16.79
CA LEU A 35 1.69 -2.42 16.05
C LEU A 35 2.92 -1.53 15.83
N LEU A 36 3.22 -1.24 14.57
CA LEU A 36 4.26 -0.29 14.20
C LEU A 36 3.64 1.08 14.02
N VAL A 37 4.19 2.08 14.71
CA VAL A 37 3.78 3.49 14.57
C VAL A 37 4.99 4.28 14.07
N PRO A 38 5.02 4.71 12.80
CA PRO A 38 6.13 5.49 12.26
C PRO A 38 6.17 6.89 12.88
N GLY A 39 7.35 7.49 12.89
CA GLY A 39 7.53 8.89 13.23
C GLY A 39 7.13 9.84 12.10
N ILE A 40 7.37 11.14 12.30
CA ILE A 40 7.18 12.14 11.24
C ILE A 40 7.96 11.73 9.98
N ALA A 41 7.34 11.92 8.81
CA ALA A 41 7.91 11.55 7.51
C ALA A 41 8.16 10.03 7.30
N GLY A 42 7.84 9.16 8.26
CA GLY A 42 8.10 7.72 8.20
C GLY A 42 7.03 6.88 7.52
N SER A 43 6.12 7.50 6.76
CA SER A 43 5.09 6.80 5.97
C SER A 43 4.91 7.47 4.62
N MET A 44 4.47 6.71 3.61
CA MET A 44 4.03 7.26 2.33
C MET A 44 2.73 8.05 2.45
N LEU A 45 2.55 9.02 1.57
CA LEU A 45 1.30 9.74 1.36
C LEU A 45 0.93 9.73 -0.12
N HIS A 46 -0.35 9.49 -0.39
CA HIS A 46 -0.97 9.63 -1.70
C HIS A 46 -1.89 10.85 -1.72
N ALA A 47 -1.89 11.57 -2.83
CA ALA A 47 -2.96 12.49 -3.19
C ALA A 47 -4.04 11.72 -3.96
N VAL A 48 -5.29 11.99 -3.66
CA VAL A 48 -6.47 11.44 -4.34
C VAL A 48 -7.27 12.61 -4.89
N ASP A 49 -7.44 12.66 -6.20
CA ASP A 49 -8.26 13.70 -6.83
C ASP A 49 -9.76 13.37 -6.77
N ALA A 50 -10.59 14.31 -7.24
CA ALA A 50 -12.05 14.16 -7.27
C ALA A 50 -12.54 12.99 -8.13
N ASP A 51 -11.72 12.49 -9.07
CA ASP A 51 -12.02 11.33 -9.90
C ASP A 51 -11.57 10.00 -9.24
N GLY A 52 -10.98 10.07 -8.04
CA GLY A 52 -10.48 8.93 -7.28
C GLY A 52 -9.13 8.42 -7.75
N LYS A 53 -8.39 9.20 -8.54
CA LYS A 53 -7.07 8.81 -9.03
C LYS A 53 -6.02 9.04 -7.94
N TYR A 54 -5.25 7.99 -7.66
CA TYR A 54 -4.16 8.02 -6.69
C TYR A 54 -2.85 8.45 -7.33
N GLU A 55 -2.12 9.31 -6.64
CA GLU A 55 -0.74 9.66 -6.96
C GLU A 55 0.12 9.72 -5.70
N ARG A 56 1.28 9.03 -5.70
CA ARG A 56 2.24 9.15 -4.61
C ARG A 56 2.85 10.55 -4.60
N VAL A 57 2.75 11.25 -3.48
CA VAL A 57 3.29 12.60 -3.29
C VAL A 57 4.40 12.63 -2.23
N TRP A 58 4.47 11.59 -1.39
CA TRP A 58 5.52 11.37 -0.40
C TRP A 58 5.70 9.86 -0.15
N VAL A 59 6.90 9.31 0.06
CA VAL A 59 8.20 9.90 -0.33
C VAL A 59 8.42 9.65 -1.82
N ARG A 60 9.06 10.61 -2.48
CA ARG A 60 9.63 10.48 -3.82
C ARG A 60 10.94 11.24 -3.83
N ILE A 61 11.97 10.74 -4.50
CA ILE A 61 13.20 11.51 -4.73
C ILE A 61 13.05 12.43 -5.94
N LEU A 62 12.39 11.95 -6.99
CA LEU A 62 12.16 12.73 -8.21
C LEU A 62 10.85 13.50 -8.12
N GLY A 63 10.89 14.80 -8.45
CA GLY A 63 9.69 15.66 -8.49
C GLY A 63 9.09 16.01 -7.13
N ALA A 64 9.73 15.60 -6.03
CA ALA A 64 9.20 15.74 -4.68
C ALA A 64 8.80 17.18 -4.33
N GLU A 65 9.63 18.17 -4.69
CA GLU A 65 9.36 19.57 -4.37
C GLU A 65 8.11 20.12 -5.07
N SER A 66 7.88 19.77 -6.34
CA SER A 66 6.71 20.23 -7.08
C SER A 66 5.45 19.60 -6.51
N GLU A 67 5.42 18.26 -6.42
CA GLU A 67 4.25 17.52 -5.93
C GLU A 67 3.91 17.90 -4.49
N PHE A 68 4.92 18.16 -3.66
CA PHE A 68 4.72 18.59 -2.28
C PHE A 68 4.09 19.98 -2.22
N ARG A 69 4.56 20.94 -3.03
CA ARG A 69 3.99 22.30 -3.05
C ARG A 69 2.59 22.32 -3.64
N ASP A 70 2.38 21.55 -4.70
CA ASP A 70 1.13 21.59 -5.46
C ASP A 70 0.00 20.85 -4.74
N LYS A 71 0.30 19.77 -3.99
CA LYS A 71 -0.72 18.87 -3.42
C LYS A 71 -0.70 18.73 -1.90
N LEU A 72 0.46 18.85 -1.24
CA LEU A 72 0.58 18.62 0.21
C LEU A 72 0.48 19.90 1.05
N TRP A 73 0.71 21.07 0.46
CA TRP A 73 0.60 22.32 1.20
C TRP A 73 -0.82 22.54 1.74
N SER A 74 -0.86 23.00 2.99
CA SER A 74 -2.09 23.26 3.71
C SER A 74 -2.04 24.64 4.36
N ARG A 75 -3.21 25.25 4.50
CA ARG A 75 -3.39 26.54 5.19
C ARG A 75 -3.95 26.29 6.59
N PHE A 76 -3.44 27.02 7.56
CA PHE A 76 -4.04 27.05 8.90
C PHE A 76 -5.24 28.01 8.92
N ASP A 77 -6.38 27.53 9.41
CA ASP A 77 -7.55 28.35 9.70
C ASP A 77 -7.57 28.71 11.21
N PRO A 78 -7.29 29.97 11.58
CA PRO A 78 -7.27 30.39 12.99
C PRO A 78 -8.66 30.47 13.62
N ALA A 79 -9.73 30.59 12.83
CA ALA A 79 -11.09 30.64 13.36
C ALA A 79 -11.55 29.26 13.84
N THR A 80 -11.12 28.19 13.17
CA THR A 80 -11.48 26.81 13.54
C THR A 80 -10.35 26.05 14.25
N GLY A 81 -9.11 26.55 14.20
CA GLY A 81 -7.92 25.87 14.69
C GLY A 81 -7.51 24.65 13.87
N LYS A 82 -7.94 24.56 12.61
CA LYS A 82 -7.72 23.39 11.76
C LYS A 82 -6.74 23.70 10.64
N THR A 83 -6.04 22.67 10.19
CA THR A 83 -5.28 22.69 8.94
C THR A 83 -6.20 22.23 7.82
N ILE A 84 -6.28 23.01 6.75
CA ILE A 84 -7.09 22.73 5.55
C ILE A 84 -6.19 22.61 4.33
N SER A 85 -6.45 21.63 3.47
CA SER A 85 -5.78 21.52 2.18
C SER A 85 -5.96 22.80 1.38
N ILE A 86 -4.93 23.19 0.60
CA ILE A 86 -5.04 24.36 -0.28
C ILE A 86 -5.99 24.08 -1.45
N ASP A 87 -5.93 22.87 -2.02
CA ASP A 87 -6.89 22.39 -3.00
C ASP A 87 -7.92 21.48 -2.33
N GLU A 88 -9.17 21.93 -2.27
CA GLU A 88 -10.29 21.19 -1.67
C GLU A 88 -10.70 19.96 -2.49
N LYS A 89 -10.22 19.83 -3.73
CA LYS A 89 -10.48 18.67 -4.60
C LYS A 89 -9.49 17.54 -4.39
N ILE A 90 -8.48 17.74 -3.56
CA ILE A 90 -7.42 16.77 -3.29
C ILE A 90 -7.51 16.32 -1.83
N GLU A 91 -7.63 15.01 -1.65
CA GLU A 91 -7.50 14.36 -0.35
C GLU A 91 -6.10 13.75 -0.21
N ILE A 92 -5.49 13.91 0.97
CA ILE A 92 -4.21 13.26 1.29
C ILE A 92 -4.48 12.05 2.17
N VAL A 93 -4.08 10.87 1.70
CA VAL A 93 -4.33 9.59 2.36
C VAL A 93 -3.04 8.82 2.60
N VAL A 94 -3.03 8.02 3.67
CA VAL A 94 -2.00 7.00 3.90
C VAL A 94 -2.47 5.69 3.25
N PRO A 95 -1.70 5.06 2.35
CA PRO A 95 -2.13 3.82 1.73
C PRO A 95 -2.15 2.66 2.74
N GLU A 96 -3.25 1.88 2.76
CA GLU A 96 -3.51 0.86 3.80
C GLU A 96 -3.10 -0.57 3.41
N ASP A 97 -2.52 -0.77 2.24
CA ASP A 97 -2.15 -2.08 1.72
C ASP A 97 -1.20 -2.85 2.66
N ARG A 98 -1.25 -4.18 2.59
CA ARG A 98 -0.44 -5.09 3.43
C ARG A 98 -0.60 -4.82 4.93
N TYR A 99 -1.84 -4.60 5.39
CA TYR A 99 -2.15 -4.29 6.78
C TYR A 99 -1.42 -3.02 7.27
N GLY A 100 -1.34 -2.00 6.42
CA GLY A 100 -0.63 -0.74 6.68
C GLY A 100 0.89 -0.80 6.48
N LEU A 101 1.49 -2.00 6.36
CA LEU A 101 2.93 -2.15 6.17
C LEU A 101 3.42 -1.52 4.86
N TYR A 102 2.57 -1.47 3.83
CA TYR A 102 2.96 -0.89 2.55
C TYR A 102 3.42 0.57 2.66
N SER A 103 2.80 1.34 3.55
CA SER A 103 3.15 2.75 3.69
C SER A 103 4.48 2.98 4.41
N ILE A 104 5.03 1.99 5.13
CA ILE A 104 6.15 2.19 6.07
C ILE A 104 7.39 1.33 5.82
N ASP A 105 7.33 0.35 4.92
CA ASP A 105 8.42 -0.62 4.74
C ASP A 105 9.49 -0.19 3.72
N ASP A 106 9.08 0.45 2.63
CA ASP A 106 9.95 1.09 1.64
C ASP A 106 9.37 2.45 1.26
N LEU A 107 9.99 3.56 1.63
CA LEU A 107 9.38 4.89 1.45
C LEU A 107 9.42 5.39 0.00
N ASP A 108 10.37 4.96 -0.83
CA ASP A 108 10.43 5.32 -2.25
C ASP A 108 10.75 4.11 -3.14
N PRO A 109 9.72 3.34 -3.54
CA PRO A 109 9.92 2.11 -4.30
C PRO A 109 10.42 2.35 -5.75
N ASP A 110 10.39 3.60 -6.24
CA ASP A 110 10.91 3.93 -7.57
C ASP A 110 12.44 4.04 -7.57
N MET A 111 13.07 4.01 -6.39
CA MET A 111 14.52 3.92 -6.26
C MET A 111 15.00 2.52 -6.59
N VAL A 112 15.51 2.35 -7.81
CA VAL A 112 16.21 1.13 -8.24
C VAL A 112 17.38 0.89 -7.30
N ARG A 113 17.38 -0.23 -6.56
CA ARG A 113 18.59 -0.74 -5.93
C ARG A 113 19.57 -1.12 -7.03
N ILE A 114 20.67 -0.38 -7.14
CA ILE A 114 21.85 -0.84 -7.86
C ILE A 114 22.48 -1.90 -6.97
N GLU A 115 22.21 -3.17 -7.25
CA GLU A 115 22.97 -4.32 -6.71
C GLU A 115 24.14 -4.68 -7.63
#